data_AF-A0A1G3A6I7-F1
#
_entry.id   AF-A0A1G3A6I7-F1
#
_cell.length_a   1.000
_cell.length_b   1.000
_cell.length_c   1.000
_cell.angle_alpha   90.00
_cell.angle_beta   90.00
_cell.angle_gamma   90.00
#
_symmetry.space_group_name_H-M   'P 1'
#
loop_
_entity.id
_entity.type
_entity.pdbx_description
1 polymer ?
#
loop_
_entity_poly.entity_id
_entity_poly.type
_entity_poly.pdbx_seq_one_letter_code
_entity_poly.pdbx_strand_id
1 'polypeptide(L)'
;MRVARLVVSNDTGPGHIASALGTPLVMMYSWSNPARIAPYGRTECMVAHEPYSRGDKIKSSDPQHSIEAITIEQVWQKAQEQLNR
;
A
#
# COMPACT_ATOMS: atom_id res chain seq x y z
N MET A 1 -8.31 9.31 -12.12
CA MET A 1 -8.14 9.42 -10.64
C MET A 1 -8.55 10.77 -10.06
N ARG A 2 -8.42 11.89 -10.79
CA ARG A 2 -8.72 13.24 -10.29
C ARG A 2 -10.13 13.46 -9.68
N VAL A 3 -11.10 12.63 -10.03
CA VAL A 3 -12.48 12.68 -9.49
C VAL A 3 -12.78 11.59 -8.44
N ALA A 4 -11.83 10.69 -8.19
CA ALA A 4 -12.00 9.62 -7.21
C ALA A 4 -11.78 10.17 -5.81
N ARG A 5 -12.66 9.79 -4.87
CA ARG A 5 -12.51 10.14 -3.44
C ARG A 5 -11.48 9.27 -2.72
N LEU A 6 -11.22 8.07 -3.25
CA LEU A 6 -10.23 7.11 -2.76
C LEU A 6 -9.82 6.20 -3.91
N VAL A 7 -8.57 5.78 -3.92
CA VAL A 7 -8.07 4.70 -4.77
C VAL A 7 -7.59 3.56 -3.88
N VAL A 8 -7.99 2.34 -4.19
CA VAL A 8 -7.41 1.12 -3.60
C VAL A 8 -6.65 0.40 -4.72
N SER A 9 -5.37 0.11 -4.49
CA SER A 9 -4.49 -0.47 -5.51
C SER A 9 -3.46 -1.40 -4.86
N ASN A 10 -2.97 -2.37 -5.63
CA ASN A 10 -1.68 -2.98 -5.35
C ASN A 10 -0.54 -2.03 -5.80
N ASP A 11 0.71 -2.44 -5.55
CA ASP A 11 1.91 -1.79 -6.05
C ASP A 11 2.05 -1.91 -7.59
N THR A 12 1.29 -1.09 -8.31
CA THR A 12 1.33 -0.99 -9.78
C THR A 12 1.18 0.47 -10.22
N GLY A 13 1.44 0.73 -11.51
CA GLY A 13 1.43 2.07 -12.10
C GLY A 13 0.24 2.97 -11.69
N PRO A 14 -1.02 2.49 -11.74
CA PRO A 14 -2.17 3.28 -11.29
C PRO A 14 -2.06 3.76 -9.84
N GLY A 15 -1.61 2.91 -8.92
CA GLY A 15 -1.40 3.31 -7.52
C GLY A 15 -0.34 4.40 -7.38
N HIS A 16 0.76 4.32 -8.14
CA HIS A 16 1.80 5.35 -8.17
C HIS A 16 1.29 6.67 -8.75
N ILE A 17 0.45 6.61 -9.80
CA ILE A 17 -0.22 7.80 -10.36
C ILE A 17 -1.17 8.43 -9.31
N ALA A 18 -1.95 7.63 -8.57
CA ALA A 18 -2.81 8.13 -7.49
C ALA A 18 -1.99 8.85 -6.40
N SER A 19 -0.84 8.26 -6.06
CA SER A 19 0.08 8.82 -5.08
C SER A 19 0.59 10.19 -5.52
N ALA A 20 1.12 10.29 -6.76
CA ALA A 20 1.65 11.52 -7.34
C ALA A 20 0.61 12.63 -7.49
N LEU A 21 -0.66 12.26 -7.71
CA LEU A 21 -1.78 13.20 -7.80
C LEU A 21 -2.31 13.65 -6.43
N GLY A 22 -1.75 13.20 -5.32
CA GLY A 22 -2.25 13.51 -3.98
C GLY A 22 -3.64 12.91 -3.69
N THR A 23 -4.11 11.98 -4.52
CA THR A 23 -5.42 11.34 -4.29
C THR A 23 -5.32 10.45 -3.04
N PRO A 24 -6.33 10.42 -2.15
CA PRO A 24 -6.37 9.47 -1.04
C PRO A 24 -6.19 8.04 -1.57
N LEU A 25 -5.33 7.26 -0.91
CA LEU A 25 -4.83 6.00 -1.45
C LEU A 25 -4.76 4.93 -0.37
N VAL A 26 -5.14 3.70 -0.72
CA VAL A 26 -4.77 2.49 0.00
C VAL A 26 -3.92 1.64 -0.92
N MET A 27 -2.65 1.45 -0.58
CA MET A 27 -1.69 0.72 -1.39
C MET A 27 -1.22 -0.56 -0.70
N MET A 28 -1.53 -1.71 -1.30
CA MET A 28 -1.24 -3.02 -0.72
C MET A 28 0.09 -3.59 -1.23
N TYR A 29 0.92 -4.06 -0.29
CA TYR A 29 2.22 -4.67 -0.56
C TYR A 29 2.26 -6.12 -0.07
N SER A 30 2.09 -7.04 -1.01
CA SER A 30 2.36 -8.47 -0.82
C SER A 30 3.87 -8.74 -0.94
N TRP A 31 4.34 -9.43 -1.96
CA TRP A 31 5.74 -9.83 -2.07
C TRP A 31 6.72 -8.67 -2.23
N SER A 32 6.28 -7.54 -2.79
CA SER A 32 7.14 -6.38 -2.95
C SER A 32 7.48 -5.74 -1.60
N ASN A 33 8.73 -5.32 -1.41
CA ASN A 33 9.21 -4.74 -0.17
C ASN A 33 8.91 -3.24 -0.09
N PRO A 34 7.97 -2.80 0.74
CA PRO A 34 7.59 -1.40 0.79
C PRO A 34 8.71 -0.48 1.28
N ALA A 35 9.67 -0.96 2.09
CA ALA A 35 10.81 -0.13 2.48
C ALA A 35 11.65 0.34 1.27
N ARG A 36 11.53 -0.35 0.12
CA ARG A 36 12.25 -0.04 -1.13
C ARG A 36 11.45 0.80 -2.12
N ILE A 37 10.13 0.66 -2.12
CA ILE A 37 9.28 1.14 -3.23
C ILE A 37 7.97 1.78 -2.76
N ALA A 38 7.76 1.93 -1.46
CA ALA A 38 6.61 2.66 -0.94
C ALA A 38 6.57 4.08 -1.51
N PRO A 39 5.37 4.68 -1.64
CA PRO A 39 5.27 6.00 -2.23
C PRO A 39 5.95 7.03 -1.35
N TYR A 40 6.85 7.81 -1.94
CA TYR A 40 7.70 8.76 -1.22
C TYR A 40 6.86 9.78 -0.45
N GLY A 41 7.14 9.94 0.84
CA GLY A 41 6.42 10.88 1.71
C GLY A 41 4.95 10.54 1.96
N ARG A 42 4.49 9.35 1.55
CA ARG A 42 3.09 8.90 1.70
C ARG A 42 2.96 7.51 2.31
N THR A 43 3.84 7.14 3.25
CA THR A 43 3.83 5.81 3.87
C THR A 43 2.55 5.53 4.68
N GLU A 44 1.78 6.56 5.04
CA GLU A 44 0.48 6.41 5.72
C GLU A 44 -0.55 5.61 4.92
N CYS A 45 -0.40 5.57 3.59
CA CYS A 45 -1.37 5.00 2.66
C CYS A 45 -1.21 3.47 2.50
N MET A 46 -0.15 2.92 3.10
CA MET A 46 0.27 1.54 2.91
C MET A 46 -0.52 0.55 3.77
N VAL A 47 -0.75 -0.63 3.20
CA VAL A 47 -1.15 -1.85 3.91
C VAL A 47 -0.17 -2.96 3.54
N ALA A 48 0.50 -3.52 4.54
CA ALA A 48 1.51 -4.55 4.37
C ALA A 48 1.70 -5.29 5.69
N HIS A 49 1.92 -6.60 5.62
CA HIS A 49 2.41 -7.35 6.79
C HIS A 49 3.88 -7.01 7.02
N GLU A 50 4.25 -6.57 8.23
CA GLU A 50 5.66 -6.37 8.61
C GLU A 50 6.50 -5.52 7.63
N PRO A 51 6.04 -4.32 7.21
CA PRO A 51 6.66 -3.55 6.12
C PRO A 51 8.12 -3.14 6.37
N TYR A 52 8.53 -3.03 7.63
CA TYR A 52 9.84 -2.52 8.03
C TYR A 52 10.84 -3.62 8.44
N SER A 53 10.40 -4.88 8.51
CA SER A 53 11.23 -6.04 8.89
C SER A 53 11.57 -6.97 7.72
N ARG A 54 11.22 -6.60 6.48
CA ARG A 54 11.45 -7.43 5.28
C ARG A 54 12.89 -7.46 4.75
N GLY A 55 13.81 -6.75 5.41
CA GLY A 55 15.21 -6.59 4.97
C GLY A 55 15.34 -5.73 3.70
N ASP A 56 16.39 -5.97 2.92
CA ASP A 56 16.77 -5.09 1.79
C ASP A 56 16.32 -5.55 0.41
N LYS A 57 15.87 -6.82 0.29
CA LYS A 57 15.47 -7.40 -1.00
C LYS A 57 14.18 -6.75 -1.48
N ILE A 58 14.10 -6.43 -2.78
CA ILE A 58 12.90 -5.82 -3.39
C ILE A 58 11.71 -6.78 -3.37
N LYS A 59 11.95 -8.09 -3.53
CA LYS A 59 10.92 -9.13 -3.48
C LYS A 59 11.20 -10.06 -2.31
N SER A 60 10.23 -10.22 -1.43
CA SER A 60 10.28 -11.18 -0.34
C SER A 60 9.94 -12.59 -0.82
N SER A 61 10.50 -13.58 -0.13
CA SER A 61 10.20 -15.01 -0.28
C SER A 61 9.55 -15.60 0.97
N ASP A 62 9.27 -14.79 1.99
CA ASP A 62 8.62 -15.23 3.22
C ASP A 62 7.11 -15.39 2.98
N PRO A 63 6.53 -16.58 3.21
CA PRO A 63 5.09 -16.82 3.08
C PRO A 63 4.20 -15.84 3.85
N GLN A 64 4.69 -15.24 4.94
CA GLN A 64 3.95 -14.22 5.70
C GLN A 64 3.70 -12.92 4.91
N HIS A 65 4.42 -12.71 3.80
CA HIS A 65 4.19 -11.58 2.88
C HIS A 65 3.27 -11.95 1.70
N SER A 66 2.64 -13.12 1.73
CA SER A 66 1.57 -13.47 0.79
C SER A 66 0.43 -12.46 0.85
N ILE A 67 -0.26 -12.26 -0.27
CA ILE A 67 -1.44 -11.40 -0.32
C ILE A 67 -2.55 -11.90 0.61
N GLU A 68 -2.58 -13.20 0.89
CA GLU A 68 -3.51 -13.84 1.82
C GLU A 68 -3.34 -13.38 3.27
N ALA A 69 -2.17 -12.82 3.63
CA ALA A 69 -1.93 -12.23 4.94
C ALA A 69 -2.50 -10.81 5.09
N ILE A 70 -3.00 -10.20 4.00
CA ILE A 70 -3.67 -8.89 4.02
C ILE A 70 -5.17 -9.13 4.07
N THR A 71 -5.81 -8.70 5.17
CA THR A 71 -7.25 -8.90 5.35
C THR A 71 -8.07 -7.74 4.79
N ILE A 72 -9.34 -8.01 4.47
CA ILE A 72 -10.28 -6.98 4.01
C ILE A 72 -10.46 -5.90 5.08
N GLU A 73 -10.48 -6.28 6.36
CA GLU A 73 -10.64 -5.37 7.50
C GLU A 73 -9.48 -4.40 7.60
N GLN A 74 -8.24 -4.85 7.37
CA GLN A 74 -7.07 -3.97 7.36
C GLN A 74 -7.16 -2.93 6.23
N VAL A 75 -7.57 -3.37 5.03
CA VAL A 75 -7.76 -2.49 3.87
C VAL A 75 -8.89 -1.50 4.12
N TRP A 76 -9.98 -1.98 4.72
CA TRP A 76 -11.15 -1.15 5.05
C TRP A 76 -10.83 -0.10 6.11
N GLN A 77 -10.16 -0.47 7.19
CA GLN A 77 -9.71 0.47 8.21
C GLN A 77 -8.82 1.55 7.58
N LYS A 78 -7.87 1.16 6.73
CA LYS A 78 -7.01 2.11 6.03
C LYS A 78 -7.80 3.03 5.08
N ALA A 79 -8.82 2.50 4.40
CA ALA A 79 -9.70 3.29 3.55
C ALA A 79 -10.43 4.37 4.35
N GLN A 80 -10.94 4.04 5.55
CA GLN A 80 -11.58 5.01 6.44
C GLN A 80 -10.60 6.09 6.91
N GLU A 81 -9.38 5.71 7.29
CA GLU A 81 -8.33 6.67 7.68
C GLU A 81 -8.01 7.66 6.55
N GLN A 82 -7.98 7.19 5.30
CA GLN A 82 -7.66 8.02 4.13
C GLN A 82 -8.83 8.92 3.70
N LEU A 83 -10.07 8.49 3.92
CA LEU A 83 -11.27 9.29 3.61
C LEU A 83 -11.55 10.39 4.65
N ASN A 84 -11.03 10.24 5.87
CA ASN A 84 -11.23 11.17 6.98
C ASN A 84 -10.07 12.16 7.18
N ARG A 85 -9.10 12.17 6.27
CA ARG A 85 -8.02 13.16 6.20
C ARG A 85 -8.41 14.32 5.29
#